data_AF-A0A7H8LR62-F1
#
_entry.id   AF-A0A7H8LR62-F1
#
_cell.length_a   1.000
_cell.length_b   1.000
_cell.length_c   1.000
_cell.angle_alpha   90.00
_cell.angle_beta   90.00
_cell.angle_gamma   90.00
#
_symmetry.space_group_name_H-M   'P 1'
#
loop_
_entity.id
_entity.type
_entity.pdbx_description
1 polymer ?
#
loop_
_entity_poly.entity_id
_entity_poly.type
_entity_poly.pdbx_seq_one_letter_code
_entity_poly.pdbx_strand_id
1 'polypeptide(L)'
;MNSESEHQPRGPAGPRESASGAPGPPASHRPAGPSEPPAAEAASPAADAAVTEVTGEEPPPRPGPQGDISPEQVREHLRRRAIFLRELAEARELRARVTPHRSRRARIHAALRRRTFRIN
;
A
#
# COMPACT_ATOMS: atom_id res chain seq x y z
N MET A 1 -26.85 58.05 42.10
CA MET A 1 -25.65 57.74 42.90
C MET A 1 -25.31 56.27 42.71
N ASN A 2 -24.16 55.95 42.12
CA ASN A 2 -23.20 54.97 42.64
C ASN A 2 -22.00 54.90 41.69
N SER A 3 -20.84 55.06 42.31
CA SER A 3 -19.61 55.58 41.76
C SER A 3 -18.78 54.55 40.98
N GLU A 4 -18.06 55.07 40.00
CA GLU A 4 -16.90 54.47 39.34
C GLU A 4 -15.91 53.87 40.35
N SER A 5 -15.35 52.72 40.01
CA SER A 5 -14.09 52.24 40.59
C SER A 5 -13.21 51.79 39.45
N GLU A 6 -12.47 52.76 38.94
CA GLU A 6 -11.38 52.64 37.98
C GLU A 6 -10.31 51.70 38.55
N HIS A 7 -10.13 50.54 37.91
CA HIS A 7 -8.95 49.71 38.15
C HIS A 7 -7.90 50.09 37.09
N GLN A 8 -7.00 51.00 37.45
CA GLN A 8 -5.84 51.31 36.61
C GLN A 8 -4.75 50.26 36.79
N PRO A 9 -4.27 49.57 35.73
CA PRO A 9 -3.05 48.79 35.82
C PRO A 9 -1.83 49.73 35.77
N ARG A 10 -0.96 49.60 36.78
CA ARG A 10 0.32 50.30 36.89
C ARG A 10 1.17 50.11 35.61
N GLY A 11 1.71 51.21 35.12
CA GLY A 11 2.52 51.31 33.91
C GLY A 11 3.84 50.53 33.94
N PRO A 12 4.54 50.48 32.79
CA PRO A 12 5.68 49.61 32.58
C PRO A 12 6.94 50.17 33.24
N ALA A 13 7.65 49.31 33.98
CA ALA A 13 9.01 49.59 34.44
C ALA A 13 9.99 49.55 33.24
N GLY A 14 10.85 50.56 33.16
CA GLY A 14 11.85 50.76 32.11
C GLY A 14 13.00 49.73 32.08
N PRO A 15 13.96 49.91 31.15
CA PRO A 15 14.80 48.85 30.61
C PRO A 15 15.97 48.53 31.54
N ARG A 16 16.26 47.24 31.74
CA ARG A 16 17.57 46.80 32.23
C ARG A 16 18.41 46.35 31.04
N GLU A 17 19.51 47.06 30.86
CA GLU A 17 20.55 46.81 29.88
C GLU A 17 21.25 45.46 30.13
N SER A 18 21.52 44.78 29.01
CA SER A 18 22.75 44.06 28.69
C SER A 18 23.29 43.04 29.70
N ALA A 19 22.97 41.76 29.43
CA ALA A 19 23.93 40.68 29.61
C ALA A 19 24.07 39.92 28.29
N SER A 20 25.16 40.24 27.59
CA SER A 20 25.73 39.47 26.49
C SER A 20 25.91 38.02 26.90
N GLY A 21 25.33 37.09 26.15
CA GLY A 21 25.60 35.66 26.29
C GLY A 21 24.44 34.78 25.86
N ALA A 22 24.01 34.88 24.61
CA ALA A 22 23.15 33.86 24.03
C ALA A 22 24.03 32.64 23.68
N PRO A 23 23.91 31.48 24.34
CA PRO A 23 24.35 30.24 23.71
C PRO A 23 23.43 30.03 22.50
N GLY A 24 24.03 29.80 21.33
CA GLY A 24 23.29 29.47 20.11
C GLY A 24 22.33 28.30 20.35
N PRO A 25 21.27 28.17 19.53
CA PRO A 25 20.30 27.10 19.70
C PRO A 25 21.04 25.75 19.69
N PRO A 26 20.73 24.81 20.61
CA PRO A 26 21.26 23.48 20.49
C PRO A 26 20.84 22.94 19.12
N ALA A 27 21.82 22.47 18.35
CA ALA A 27 21.59 21.81 17.09
C ALA A 27 20.45 20.81 17.29
N SER A 28 19.39 20.96 16.50
CA SER A 28 18.30 20.00 16.47
C SER A 28 18.90 18.65 16.07
N HIS A 29 19.24 17.82 17.06
CA HIS A 29 19.50 16.42 16.84
C HIS A 29 18.18 15.80 16.40
N ARG A 30 17.93 15.86 15.09
CA ARG A 30 16.96 15.04 14.39
C ARG A 30 17.30 13.60 14.80
N PRO A 31 16.43 12.90 15.54
CA PRO A 31 16.69 11.49 15.80
C PRO A 31 16.80 10.83 14.43
N ALA A 32 17.91 10.14 14.20
CA ALA A 32 18.08 9.30 13.03
C ALA A 32 16.89 8.34 13.01
N GLY A 33 15.92 8.61 12.13
CA GLY A 33 14.87 7.65 11.83
C GLY A 33 15.52 6.36 11.34
N PRO A 34 14.81 5.22 11.43
CA PRO A 34 15.30 3.98 10.82
C PRO A 34 15.67 4.31 9.37
N SER A 35 16.91 3.99 9.01
CA SER A 35 17.43 4.07 7.66
C SER A 35 16.38 3.55 6.69
N GLU A 36 15.88 4.45 5.84
CA GLU A 36 15.10 4.06 4.68
C GLU A 36 15.98 3.06 3.89
N PRO A 37 15.54 1.82 3.67
CA PRO A 37 16.21 1.00 2.67
C PRO A 37 16.14 1.77 1.36
N PRO A 38 17.22 1.80 0.55
CA PRO A 38 17.11 2.36 -0.78
C PRO A 38 15.94 1.64 -1.45
N ALA A 39 15.08 2.44 -2.09
CA ALA A 39 14.05 1.92 -2.97
C ALA A 39 14.74 0.97 -3.94
N ALA A 40 14.70 -0.32 -3.63
CA ALA A 40 14.84 -1.38 -4.59
C ALA A 40 13.65 -1.20 -5.50
N GLU A 41 13.87 -0.35 -6.51
CA GLU A 41 13.51 -0.61 -7.89
C GLU A 41 12.67 -1.87 -7.96
N ALA A 42 11.37 -1.68 -8.17
CA ALA A 42 10.47 -2.74 -8.54
C ALA A 42 10.90 -3.25 -9.92
N ALA A 43 12.01 -3.98 -9.94
CA ALA A 43 12.33 -4.96 -10.95
C ALA A 43 11.20 -5.97 -10.85
N SER A 44 10.24 -5.83 -11.77
CA SER A 44 9.35 -6.90 -12.16
C SER A 44 10.14 -8.21 -12.17
N PRO A 45 9.80 -9.26 -11.40
CA PRO A 45 10.27 -10.59 -11.72
C PRO A 45 9.41 -11.08 -12.90
N ALA A 46 9.59 -10.42 -14.04
CA ALA A 46 9.43 -11.09 -15.31
C ALA A 46 10.70 -11.93 -15.48
N ALA A 47 10.51 -13.23 -15.71
CA ALA A 47 11.55 -14.25 -15.91
C ALA A 47 12.18 -14.83 -14.63
N ASP A 48 11.43 -15.70 -13.96
CA ASP A 48 12.04 -16.92 -13.37
C ASP A 48 11.25 -18.16 -13.81
N ALA A 49 11.05 -18.22 -15.13
CA ALA A 49 10.54 -19.40 -15.82
C ALA A 49 11.41 -19.62 -17.06
N ALA A 50 12.65 -20.06 -16.82
CA ALA A 50 13.36 -21.06 -17.61
C ALA A 50 14.85 -21.07 -17.25
N VAL A 51 15.26 -22.00 -16.39
CA VAL A 51 16.54 -22.67 -16.60
C VAL A 51 16.20 -23.99 -17.28
N THR A 52 15.89 -23.91 -18.57
CA THR A 52 15.97 -25.05 -19.50
C THR A 52 16.96 -24.63 -20.56
N GLU A 53 18.07 -25.35 -20.59
CA GLU A 53 19.21 -25.12 -21.45
C GLU A 53 18.82 -24.89 -22.91
N VAL A 54 19.59 -24.00 -23.54
CA VAL A 54 19.57 -23.70 -24.97
C VAL A 54 19.91 -24.97 -25.75
N THR A 55 18.88 -25.68 -26.21
CA THR A 55 18.94 -26.45 -27.46
C THR A 55 17.92 -25.83 -28.39
N GLY A 56 18.39 -25.27 -29.51
CA GLY A 56 17.56 -24.63 -30.52
C GLY A 56 16.71 -25.65 -31.28
N GLU A 57 15.64 -26.12 -30.66
CA GLU A 57 14.48 -26.66 -31.38
C GLU A 57 13.35 -25.64 -31.36
N GLU A 58 12.76 -25.46 -32.54
CA GLU A 58 11.52 -24.74 -32.77
C GLU A 58 10.49 -25.08 -31.68
N PRO A 59 9.88 -24.08 -31.01
CA PRO A 59 8.88 -24.38 -30.00
C PRO A 59 7.75 -25.16 -30.68
N PRO A 60 7.37 -26.34 -30.17
CA PRO A 60 6.28 -27.11 -30.77
C PRO A 60 5.06 -26.19 -30.89
N PRO A 61 4.25 -26.33 -31.96
CA PRO A 61 3.07 -25.51 -32.16
C PRO A 61 2.28 -25.54 -30.86
N ARG A 62 2.11 -24.38 -30.23
CA ARG A 62 1.37 -24.26 -28.97
C ARG A 62 0.03 -24.95 -29.23
N PRO A 63 -0.28 -26.07 -28.57
CA PRO A 63 -1.56 -26.71 -28.78
C PRO A 63 -2.59 -25.63 -28.49
N GLY A 64 -3.38 -25.26 -29.51
CA GLY A 64 -4.53 -24.41 -29.31
C GLY A 64 -5.36 -25.01 -28.17
N PRO A 65 -6.11 -24.20 -27.39
CA PRO A 65 -6.73 -24.62 -26.13
C PRO A 65 -7.76 -25.78 -26.22
N GLN A 66 -7.82 -26.50 -27.34
CA GLN A 66 -8.73 -27.60 -27.65
C GLN A 66 -8.03 -28.77 -28.37
N GLY A 67 -6.72 -28.95 -28.23
CA GLY A 67 -6.05 -30.16 -28.72
C GLY A 67 -6.58 -31.40 -27.99
N ASP A 68 -7.45 -32.17 -28.64
CA ASP A 68 -7.94 -33.51 -28.29
C ASP A 68 -8.44 -33.73 -26.85
N ILE A 69 -9.04 -32.72 -26.22
CA ILE A 69 -9.62 -32.87 -24.88
C ILE A 69 -11.05 -33.41 -25.02
N SER A 70 -11.29 -34.61 -24.50
CA SER A 70 -12.63 -35.20 -24.46
C SER A 70 -13.60 -34.31 -23.67
N PRO A 71 -14.89 -34.22 -24.05
CA PRO A 71 -15.88 -33.47 -23.30
C PRO A 71 -15.93 -33.86 -21.82
N GLU A 72 -15.64 -35.11 -21.47
CA GLU A 72 -15.58 -35.57 -20.08
C GLU A 72 -14.38 -35.00 -19.32
N GLN A 73 -13.23 -34.86 -19.98
CA GLN A 73 -12.05 -34.23 -19.39
C GLN A 73 -12.28 -32.74 -19.14
N VAL A 74 -13.00 -32.05 -20.05
CA VAL A 74 -13.41 -30.65 -19.84
C VAL A 74 -14.35 -30.52 -18.65
N ARG A 75 -15.37 -31.39 -18.55
CA ARG A 75 -16.31 -31.41 -17.41
C ARG A 75 -15.58 -31.60 -16.10
N GLU A 76 -14.65 -32.54 -16.05
CA GLU A 76 -13.85 -32.82 -14.88
C GLU A 76 -12.91 -31.66 -14.52
N HIS A 77 -12.28 -31.02 -15.50
CA HIS A 77 -11.48 -29.81 -15.28
C HIS A 77 -12.33 -28.69 -14.66
N LEU A 78 -13.54 -28.47 -15.18
CA LEU A 78 -14.47 -27.46 -14.66
C LEU A 78 -14.92 -27.77 -13.23
N ARG A 79 -15.15 -29.06 -12.89
CA ARG A 79 -15.47 -29.49 -11.51
C ARG A 79 -14.32 -29.15 -10.56
N ARG A 80 -13.10 -29.53 -10.89
CA ARG A 80 -11.91 -29.22 -10.07
C ARG A 80 -11.71 -27.71 -9.95
N ARG A 81 -11.89 -26.98 -11.05
CA ARG A 81 -11.80 -25.52 -11.05
C ARG A 81 -12.86 -24.89 -10.15
N ALA A 82 -14.10 -25.37 -10.17
CA ALA A 82 -15.16 -24.86 -9.31
C ALA A 82 -14.83 -25.07 -7.82
N ILE A 83 -14.34 -26.25 -7.45
CA ILE A 83 -13.88 -26.55 -6.08
C ILE A 83 -12.75 -25.59 -5.68
N PHE A 84 -11.71 -25.48 -6.51
CA PHE A 84 -10.59 -24.59 -6.25
C PHE A 84 -11.02 -23.13 -6.10
N LEU A 85 -11.95 -22.65 -6.94
CA LEU A 85 -12.46 -21.28 -6.84
C LEU A 85 -13.24 -21.03 -5.54
N ARG A 86 -13.95 -22.05 -5.04
CA ARG A 86 -14.61 -21.99 -3.73
C ARG A 86 -13.59 -21.89 -2.61
N GLU A 87 -12.59 -22.76 -2.58
CA GLU A 87 -11.52 -22.74 -1.58
C GLU A 87 -10.72 -21.43 -1.61
N LEU A 88 -10.44 -20.92 -2.81
CA LEU A 88 -9.76 -19.64 -3.00
C LEU A 88 -10.61 -18.46 -2.48
N ALA A 89 -11.92 -18.51 -2.62
CA ALA A 89 -12.82 -17.50 -2.05
C ALA A 89 -12.81 -17.56 -0.51
N GLU A 90 -12.89 -18.76 0.07
CA GLU A 90 -12.84 -18.97 1.52
C GLU A 90 -11.51 -18.48 2.12
N ALA A 91 -10.39 -18.83 1.51
CA ALA A 91 -9.08 -18.36 1.93
C ALA A 91 -8.95 -16.83 1.88
N ARG A 92 -9.53 -16.19 0.85
CA ARG A 92 -9.58 -14.72 0.75
C ARG A 92 -10.43 -14.11 1.86
N GLU A 93 -11.53 -14.75 2.24
CA GLU A 93 -12.38 -14.28 3.34
C GLU A 93 -11.65 -14.36 4.68
N LEU A 94 -10.96 -15.48 4.97
CA LEU A 94 -10.15 -15.61 6.17
C LEU A 94 -9.09 -14.51 6.27
N ARG A 95 -8.36 -14.23 5.17
CA ARG A 95 -7.41 -13.10 5.11
C ARG A 95 -8.09 -11.76 5.34
N ALA A 96 -9.33 -11.59 4.88
CA ALA A 96 -10.08 -10.35 5.07
C ALA A 96 -10.42 -10.09 6.54
N ARG A 97 -10.65 -11.16 7.31
CA ARG A 97 -10.89 -11.09 8.76
C ARG A 97 -9.62 -10.70 9.53
N VAL A 98 -8.44 -11.14 9.08
CA VAL A 98 -7.15 -10.81 9.72
C VAL A 98 -6.79 -9.32 9.59
N THR A 99 -7.10 -8.70 8.45
CA THR A 99 -6.77 -7.27 8.23
C THR A 99 -8.00 -6.48 7.78
N PRO A 100 -8.94 -6.18 8.71
CA PRO A 100 -10.25 -5.63 8.37
C PRO A 100 -10.14 -4.25 7.70
N HIS A 101 -9.26 -3.37 8.19
CA HIS A 101 -9.06 -2.04 7.60
C HIS A 101 -8.52 -2.11 6.16
N ARG A 102 -7.49 -2.93 5.93
CA ARG A 102 -6.89 -3.14 4.60
C ARG A 102 -7.93 -3.68 3.62
N SER A 103 -8.72 -4.65 4.07
CA SER A 103 -9.78 -5.27 3.28
C SER A 103 -10.89 -4.28 2.91
N ARG A 104 -11.32 -3.44 3.86
CA ARG A 104 -12.31 -2.39 3.62
C ARG A 104 -11.81 -1.38 2.58
N ARG A 105 -10.57 -0.89 2.72
CA ARG A 105 -9.96 0.04 1.75
C ARG A 105 -9.85 -0.60 0.36
N ALA A 106 -9.42 -1.85 0.27
CA ALA A 106 -9.35 -2.58 -1.00
C ALA A 106 -10.71 -2.68 -1.71
N ARG A 107 -11.79 -2.95 -0.96
CA ARG A 107 -13.16 -2.97 -1.50
C ARG A 107 -13.58 -1.62 -2.06
N ILE A 108 -13.36 -0.54 -1.31
CA ILE A 108 -13.67 0.83 -1.75
C ILE A 108 -12.87 1.18 -3.00
N HIS A 109 -11.56 0.93 -3.02
CA HIS A 109 -10.71 1.21 -4.17
C HIS A 109 -11.14 0.40 -5.40
N ALA A 110 -11.53 -0.87 -5.23
CA ALA A 110 -12.04 -1.69 -6.33
C ALA A 110 -13.35 -1.13 -6.90
N ALA A 111 -14.29 -0.70 -6.04
CA ALA A 111 -15.54 -0.07 -6.47
C ALA A 111 -15.28 1.24 -7.21
N LEU A 112 -14.39 2.09 -6.69
CA LEU A 112 -13.99 3.33 -7.34
C LEU A 112 -13.31 3.07 -8.69
N ARG A 113 -12.43 2.06 -8.78
CA ARG A 113 -11.81 1.68 -10.06
C ARG A 113 -12.84 1.24 -11.08
N ARG A 114 -13.79 0.37 -10.69
CA ARG A 114 -14.90 0.00 -11.58
C ARG A 114 -15.74 1.20 -12.00
N ARG A 115 -15.91 2.20 -11.13
CA ARG A 115 -16.68 3.42 -11.44
C ARG A 115 -15.94 4.34 -12.41
N THR A 116 -14.63 4.51 -12.25
CA THR A 116 -13.84 5.52 -12.95
C THR A 116 -13.17 5.01 -14.23
N PHE A 117 -12.84 3.72 -14.32
CA PHE A 117 -12.19 3.11 -15.49
C PHE A 117 -13.15 2.39 -16.44
N ARG A 118 -14.46 2.65 -16.35
CA ARG A 118 -15.48 1.95 -17.16
C ARG A 118 -15.74 2.59 -18.53
N ILE A 119 -15.09 3.71 -18.84
CA ILE A 119 -15.21 4.42 -20.11
C ILE A 119 -13.79 4.73 -20.58
N ASN A 120 -13.34 3.98 -21.59
CA ASN A 120 -12.32 4.28 -22.60
C ASN A 120 -12.25 3.07 -23.54
#